data_AF-A0A925SBG8-F1
#
_entry.id   AF-A0A925SBG8-F1
#
_cell.length_a   1.000
_cell.length_b   1.000
_cell.length_c   1.000
_cell.angle_alpha   90.00
_cell.angle_beta   90.00
_cell.angle_gamma   90.00
#
_symmetry.space_group_name_H-M   'P 1'
#
loop_
_entity.id
_entity.type
_entity.pdbx_description
1 polymer ?
#
loop_
_entity_poly.entity_id
_entity_poly.type
_entity_poly.pdbx_seq_one_letter_code
_entity_poly.pdbx_strand_id
1 'polypeptide(L)'
;MKLSVGVWERMDVPGHAPTELWQKFRYGPNGKGSVAWTQGHVGEVIEMKNGMPVNVGKCPVCAGKTLIKCPTCKGAATMTCNICDGLKVVPESWNAFDNPKMKNRPSRFQLKDGRVIVGRKTMATGDSVTINTARGNVEVGTNDILTEEKQSSQK
;
A
#
# COMPACT_ATOMS: atom_id res chain seq x y z
N MET A 1 1.65 -10.97 8.30
CA MET A 1 2.62 -10.56 9.31
C MET A 1 3.65 -9.64 8.67
N LYS A 2 3.77 -8.45 9.25
CA LYS A 2 4.77 -7.44 8.90
C LYS A 2 5.43 -7.00 10.20
N LEU A 3 6.74 -6.81 10.22
CA LEU A 3 7.47 -6.41 11.44
C LEU A 3 7.01 -5.05 11.98
N SER A 4 6.52 -4.17 11.11
CA SER A 4 6.03 -2.83 11.47
C SER A 4 4.59 -2.79 12.00
N VAL A 5 3.91 -3.93 12.07
CA VAL A 5 2.49 -4.01 12.49
C VAL A 5 2.40 -4.90 13.72
N GLY A 6 1.58 -4.51 14.70
CA GLY A 6 1.34 -5.23 15.94
C GLY A 6 2.47 -5.07 16.97
N VAL A 7 2.33 -5.75 18.11
CA VAL A 7 3.34 -5.76 19.18
C VAL A 7 4.18 -7.02 19.03
N TRP A 8 5.50 -6.85 19.04
CA TRP A 8 6.47 -7.93 19.02
C TRP A 8 7.12 -8.02 20.40
N GLU A 9 7.07 -9.19 21.00
CA GLU A 9 7.57 -9.45 22.34
C GLU A 9 8.47 -10.69 22.35
N ARG A 10 9.41 -10.74 23.29
CA ARG A 10 10.17 -11.97 23.55
C ARG A 10 9.33 -12.85 24.45
N MET A 11 9.25 -14.13 24.11
CA MET A 11 8.49 -15.12 24.87
C MET A 11 9.42 -16.27 25.24
N ASP A 12 9.31 -16.75 26.48
CA ASP A 12 10.00 -17.97 26.91
C ASP A 12 9.16 -19.18 26.47
N VAL A 13 9.54 -19.78 25.34
CA VAL A 13 8.83 -20.91 24.72
C VAL A 13 9.81 -22.09 24.62
N PRO A 14 9.52 -23.24 25.23
CA PRO A 14 10.40 -24.41 25.16
C PRO A 14 10.74 -24.79 23.71
N GLY A 15 12.02 -25.01 23.44
CA GLY A 15 12.52 -25.37 22.10
C GLY A 15 12.80 -24.17 21.17
N HIS A 16 12.59 -22.94 21.64
CA HIS A 16 12.88 -21.72 20.88
C HIS A 16 13.97 -20.86 21.53
N ALA A 17 14.66 -20.04 20.74
CA ALA A 17 15.69 -19.15 21.25
C ALA A 17 15.05 -17.97 22.01
N PRO A 18 15.62 -17.53 23.16
CA PRO A 18 15.07 -16.43 23.96
C PRO A 18 15.16 -15.06 23.28
N THR A 19 15.91 -14.97 22.19
CA THR A 19 16.03 -13.77 21.34
C THR A 19 14.97 -13.69 20.25
N GLU A 20 14.18 -14.74 20.05
CA GLU A 20 13.15 -14.78 19.02
C GLU A 20 11.99 -13.83 19.39
N LEU A 21 11.56 -13.03 18.42
CA LEU A 21 10.41 -12.15 18.55
C LEU A 21 9.14 -12.90 18.13
N TRP A 22 8.11 -12.70 18.93
CA TRP A 22 6.81 -13.29 18.76
C TRP A 22 5.76 -12.20 18.67
N GLN A 23 4.76 -12.43 17.85
CA GLN A 23 3.59 -11.59 17.77
C GLN A 23 2.38 -12.35 18.27
N LYS A 24 1.80 -11.87 19.37
CA LYS A 24 0.67 -12.50 20.04
C LYS A 24 -0.66 -11.94 19.53
N PHE A 25 -1.55 -12.83 19.12
CA PHE A 25 -2.90 -12.52 18.69
C PHE A 25 -3.89 -13.01 19.75
N ARG A 26 -4.60 -12.07 20.38
CA ARG A 26 -5.67 -12.38 21.34
C ARG A 26 -6.97 -12.62 20.59
N TYR A 27 -7.77 -13.58 21.04
CA TYR A 27 -9.03 -13.97 20.41
C TYR A 27 -10.06 -14.51 21.41
N GLY A 28 -11.29 -14.71 20.94
CA GLY A 28 -12.41 -15.16 21.76
C GLY A 28 -13.00 -14.08 22.68
N PRO A 29 -14.06 -14.39 23.43
CA PRO A 29 -14.74 -13.45 24.32
C PRO A 29 -13.75 -12.88 25.35
N ASN A 30 -13.65 -11.56 25.42
CA ASN A 30 -12.75 -10.81 26.30
C ASN A 30 -11.26 -11.13 26.12
N GLY A 31 -10.85 -11.66 24.96
CA GLY A 31 -9.43 -11.93 24.65
C GLY A 31 -8.78 -13.02 25.50
N LYS A 32 -9.58 -13.97 26.02
CA LYS A 32 -9.09 -15.09 26.85
C LYS A 32 -8.25 -16.11 26.06
N GLY A 33 -8.46 -16.22 24.75
CA GLY A 33 -7.63 -17.04 23.87
C GLY A 33 -6.42 -16.25 23.38
N SER A 34 -5.28 -16.92 23.21
CA SER A 34 -4.16 -16.33 22.47
C SER A 34 -3.38 -17.37 21.69
N VAL A 35 -2.96 -17.01 20.48
CA VAL A 35 -1.94 -17.73 19.73
C VAL A 35 -0.80 -16.77 19.41
N ALA A 36 0.37 -17.29 19.11
CA ALA A 36 1.51 -16.47 18.72
C ALA A 36 2.25 -17.11 17.55
N TRP A 37 2.87 -16.26 16.73
CA TRP A 37 3.78 -16.68 15.67
C TRP A 37 5.09 -15.92 15.78
N THR A 38 6.18 -16.59 15.45
CA THR A 38 7.52 -16.00 15.50
C THR A 38 7.80 -15.09 14.31
N GLN A 39 8.91 -14.36 14.39
CA GLN A 39 9.47 -13.60 13.27
C GLN A 39 9.78 -14.48 12.03
N GLY A 40 9.90 -15.80 12.18
CA GLY A 40 10.03 -16.74 11.06
C GLY A 40 8.80 -16.78 10.14
N HIS A 41 7.64 -16.34 10.64
CA HIS A 41 6.40 -16.24 9.87
C HIS A 41 6.19 -14.86 9.22
N VAL A 42 7.19 -13.97 9.24
CA VAL A 42 7.08 -12.69 8.52
C VAL A 42 6.88 -12.96 7.02
N GLY A 43 5.94 -12.23 6.41
CA GLY A 43 5.51 -12.48 5.03
C GLY A 43 4.38 -13.49 4.89
N GLU A 44 3.94 -14.15 5.96
CA GLU A 44 2.72 -14.98 5.96
C GLU A 44 1.48 -14.14 6.31
N VAL A 45 0.28 -14.66 6.05
CA VAL A 45 -0.98 -13.96 6.32
C VAL A 45 -1.70 -14.67 7.46
N ILE A 46 -2.10 -13.89 8.46
CA ILE A 46 -2.95 -14.35 9.55
C ILE A 46 -4.32 -13.75 9.31
N GLU A 47 -5.33 -14.60 9.14
CA GLU A 47 -6.73 -14.20 8.95
C GLU A 47 -7.56 -14.57 10.16
N MET A 48 -8.56 -13.76 10.48
CA MET A 48 -9.56 -14.13 11.49
C MET A 48 -10.63 -15.01 10.82
N LYS A 49 -10.64 -16.30 11.17
CA LYS A 49 -11.66 -17.27 10.72
C LYS A 49 -12.44 -17.78 11.93
N ASN A 50 -13.75 -17.63 11.91
CA ASN A 50 -14.64 -18.02 13.02
C ASN A 50 -14.19 -17.43 14.38
N GLY A 51 -13.74 -16.18 14.38
CA GLY A 51 -13.26 -15.51 15.59
C GLY A 51 -11.90 -16.00 16.11
N MET A 52 -11.20 -16.84 15.36
CA MET A 52 -9.84 -17.32 15.69
C MET A 52 -8.83 -16.85 14.63
N PRO A 53 -7.64 -16.40 15.05
CA PRO A 53 -6.54 -16.11 14.13
C PRO A 53 -5.98 -17.43 13.56
N VAL A 54 -5.95 -17.53 12.24
CA VAL A 54 -5.45 -18.70 11.50
C VAL A 54 -4.37 -18.25 10.54
N ASN A 55 -3.22 -18.92 10.56
CA ASN A 55 -2.19 -18.71 9.55
C ASN A 55 -2.62 -19.39 8.25
N VAL A 56 -2.83 -18.60 7.20
CA VAL A 56 -3.27 -19.10 5.88
C VAL A 56 -2.11 -19.25 4.89
N GLY A 57 -0.87 -19.12 5.37
CA GLY A 57 0.36 -19.34 4.61
C GLY A 57 0.95 -18.07 4.04
N LYS A 58 1.79 -18.21 3.00
CA LYS A 58 2.55 -17.10 2.42
C LYS A 58 1.62 -16.07 1.80
N CYS A 59 1.95 -14.79 1.98
CA CYS A 59 1.22 -13.69 1.38
C CYS A 59 1.17 -13.86 -0.15
N PRO A 60 -0.02 -13.88 -0.78
CA PRO A 60 -0.15 -14.15 -2.21
C PRO A 60 0.48 -13.04 -3.08
N VAL A 61 0.64 -11.84 -2.52
CA VAL A 61 1.16 -10.67 -3.24
C VAL A 61 2.69 -10.69 -3.29
N CYS A 62 3.36 -11.00 -2.19
CA CYS A 62 4.83 -11.01 -2.13
C CYS A 62 5.44 -12.43 -2.10
N ALA A 63 4.62 -13.48 -2.13
CA ALA A 63 5.01 -14.88 -1.91
C ALA A 63 5.86 -15.06 -0.63
N GLY A 64 5.56 -14.29 0.41
CA GLY A 64 6.30 -14.26 1.68
C GLY A 64 7.69 -13.63 1.64
N LYS A 65 8.09 -13.01 0.52
CA LYS A 65 9.38 -12.31 0.41
C LYS A 65 9.42 -10.99 1.16
N THR A 66 8.28 -10.51 1.67
CA THR A 66 8.10 -9.23 2.39
C THR A 66 8.38 -7.97 1.55
N LEU A 67 8.84 -8.16 0.31
CA LEU A 67 9.17 -7.13 -0.65
C LEU A 67 8.44 -7.44 -1.96
N ILE A 68 7.96 -6.40 -2.63
CA ILE A 68 7.38 -6.49 -3.98
C ILE A 68 8.21 -5.65 -4.95
N LYS A 69 8.38 -6.14 -6.17
CA LYS A 69 9.01 -5.36 -7.23
C LYS A 69 8.08 -4.22 -7.60
N CYS A 70 8.61 -3.01 -7.72
CA CYS A 70 7.84 -1.88 -8.25
C CYS A 70 7.28 -2.25 -9.64
N PRO A 71 5.96 -2.15 -9.86
CA PRO A 71 5.35 -2.59 -11.12
C PRO A 71 5.83 -1.77 -12.33
N THR A 72 6.19 -0.51 -12.11
CA THR A 72 6.64 0.41 -13.17
C THR A 72 8.06 0.13 -13.64
N CYS A 73 9.03 0.02 -12.72
CA CYS A 73 10.44 -0.21 -13.08
C CYS A 73 10.87 -1.67 -12.96
N LYS A 74 9.95 -2.57 -12.58
CA LYS A 74 10.20 -4.00 -12.31
C LYS A 74 11.34 -4.24 -11.30
N GLY A 75 11.60 -3.28 -10.42
CA GLY A 75 12.70 -3.29 -9.45
C GLY A 75 14.10 -3.03 -10.03
N ALA A 76 14.21 -2.67 -11.32
CA ALA A 76 15.50 -2.41 -11.96
C ALA A 76 16.17 -1.13 -11.45
N ALA A 77 15.38 -0.10 -11.14
CA ALA A 77 15.84 1.23 -10.72
C ALA A 77 16.99 1.80 -11.58
N THR A 78 16.94 1.54 -12.89
CA THR A 78 17.92 2.03 -13.87
C THR A 78 17.69 3.50 -14.25
N MET A 79 16.56 4.08 -13.85
CA MET A 79 16.23 5.50 -13.94
C MET A 79 15.29 5.88 -12.78
N THR A 80 15.26 7.17 -12.42
CA THR A 80 14.41 7.69 -11.33
C THR A 80 12.94 7.40 -11.65
N CYS A 81 12.33 6.49 -10.88
CA CYS A 81 10.93 6.12 -11.06
C CYS A 81 10.06 7.08 -10.25
N ASN A 82 9.09 7.74 -10.88
CA ASN A 82 8.24 8.73 -10.19
C ASN A 82 7.39 8.16 -9.03
N ILE A 83 7.32 6.84 -8.90
CA ILE A 83 6.60 6.15 -7.80
C ILE A 83 7.56 5.72 -6.70
N CYS A 84 8.69 5.08 -7.04
CA CYS A 84 9.63 4.56 -6.04
C CYS A 84 10.89 5.40 -5.84
N ASP A 85 11.10 6.45 -6.61
CA ASP A 85 12.29 7.31 -6.63
C ASP A 85 13.61 6.53 -6.77
N GLY A 86 13.57 5.38 -7.46
CA GLY A 86 14.74 4.49 -7.57
C GLY A 86 15.02 3.62 -6.33
N LEU A 87 14.16 3.64 -5.31
CA LEU A 87 14.31 2.83 -4.07
C LEU A 87 14.14 1.31 -4.28
N LYS A 88 13.86 0.85 -5.51
CA LYS A 88 13.67 -0.56 -5.94
C LYS A 88 12.47 -1.28 -5.31
N VAL A 89 12.08 -0.95 -4.09
CA VAL A 89 10.96 -1.53 -3.33
C VAL A 89 10.11 -0.41 -2.71
N VAL A 90 8.79 -0.59 -2.75
CA VAL A 90 7.77 0.33 -2.22
C VAL A 90 6.74 -0.46 -1.41
N PRO A 91 6.14 0.09 -0.33
CA PRO A 91 5.00 -0.54 0.32
C PRO A 91 3.84 -0.73 -0.67
N GLU A 92 3.05 -1.77 -0.46
CA GLU A 92 1.94 -2.14 -1.34
C GLU A 92 0.83 -1.09 -1.42
N SER A 93 0.60 -0.35 -0.34
CA SER A 93 -0.33 0.77 -0.31
C SER A 93 0.17 2.00 -1.05
N TRP A 94 1.44 2.01 -1.48
CA TRP A 94 2.08 3.18 -2.05
C TRP A 94 1.63 3.39 -3.50
N ASN A 95 0.94 4.49 -3.74
CA ASN A 95 0.48 4.92 -5.05
C ASN A 95 1.13 6.28 -5.41
N ALA A 96 0.78 6.83 -6.58
CA ALA A 96 1.27 8.13 -7.03
C ALA A 96 0.78 9.34 -6.19
N PHE A 97 0.16 9.13 -5.03
CA PHE A 97 -0.30 10.14 -4.08
C PHE A 97 0.51 10.12 -2.78
N ASP A 98 0.99 8.96 -2.33
CA ASP A 98 1.65 8.89 -1.02
C ASP A 98 3.15 9.17 -1.07
N ASN A 99 3.73 9.57 -2.22
CA ASN A 99 5.11 10.06 -2.25
C ASN A 99 5.15 11.54 -1.76
N PRO A 100 5.65 11.80 -0.54
CA PRO A 100 5.58 13.12 0.08
C PRO A 100 6.44 14.16 -0.64
N LYS A 101 7.40 13.74 -1.47
CA LYS A 101 8.36 14.60 -2.18
C LYS A 101 7.96 14.96 -3.61
N MET A 102 6.80 14.51 -4.12
CA MET A 102 6.39 14.87 -5.47
C MET A 102 6.00 16.35 -5.56
N LYS A 103 6.80 17.14 -6.30
CA LYS A 103 6.52 18.57 -6.59
C LYS A 103 5.14 18.81 -7.23
N ASN A 104 4.59 17.82 -7.93
CA ASN A 104 3.29 17.91 -8.62
C ASN A 104 2.36 16.78 -8.15
N ARG A 105 1.75 16.89 -6.97
CA ARG A 105 0.78 15.88 -6.50
C ARG A 105 -0.41 15.80 -7.47
N PRO A 106 -0.99 14.62 -7.71
CA PRO A 106 -2.14 14.52 -8.61
C PRO A 106 -3.36 15.22 -7.97
N SER A 107 -4.13 15.94 -8.80
CA SER A 107 -5.33 16.67 -8.38
C SER A 107 -6.54 15.74 -8.35
N ARG A 108 -7.55 16.10 -7.57
CA ARG A 108 -8.87 15.47 -7.62
C ARG A 108 -9.78 16.28 -8.55
N PHE A 109 -10.31 15.62 -9.57
CA PHE A 109 -11.23 16.18 -10.56
C PHE A 109 -12.62 15.63 -10.30
N GLN A 110 -13.58 16.52 -10.08
CA GLN A 110 -14.99 16.16 -10.04
C GLN A 110 -15.62 16.42 -11.40
N LEU A 111 -16.25 15.41 -12.00
CA LEU A 111 -16.92 15.54 -13.28
C LEU A 111 -18.42 15.85 -13.11
N LYS A 112 -19.03 16.45 -14.14
CA LYS A 112 -20.47 16.76 -14.20
C LYS A 112 -21.36 15.53 -14.05
N ASP A 113 -20.90 14.38 -14.50
CA ASP A 113 -21.60 13.09 -14.39
C ASP A 113 -21.50 12.44 -13.00
N GLY A 114 -20.87 13.13 -12.04
CA GLY A 114 -20.70 12.66 -10.67
C GLY A 114 -19.47 11.77 -10.46
N ARG A 115 -18.73 11.41 -11.52
CA ARG A 115 -17.47 10.67 -11.37
C ARG A 115 -16.40 11.55 -10.72
N VAL A 116 -15.57 10.92 -9.90
CA VAL A 116 -14.38 11.52 -9.32
C VAL A 116 -13.16 10.84 -9.92
N ILE A 117 -12.33 11.62 -10.60
CA ILE A 117 -11.08 11.16 -11.18
C ILE A 117 -9.93 11.76 -10.38
N VAL A 118 -8.93 10.96 -10.08
CA VAL A 118 -7.74 11.45 -9.38
C VAL A 118 -6.52 11.15 -10.24
N GLY A 119 -5.76 12.18 -10.59
CA GLY A 119 -4.67 12.05 -11.55
C GLY A 119 -3.98 13.36 -11.87
N ARG A 120 -3.13 13.36 -12.90
CA ARG A 120 -2.43 14.57 -13.37
C ARG A 120 -2.93 14.97 -14.75
N LYS A 121 -3.21 16.25 -14.94
CA LYS A 121 -3.35 16.82 -16.29
C LYS A 121 -2.00 16.68 -16.99
N THR A 122 -1.98 15.93 -18.09
CA THR A 122 -0.77 15.67 -18.89
C THR A 122 -0.82 16.35 -20.25
N MET A 123 -2.02 16.54 -20.78
CA MET A 123 -2.25 17.23 -22.05
C MET A 123 -3.60 17.94 -21.99
N ALA A 124 -3.70 19.11 -22.61
CA ALA A 124 -4.94 19.83 -22.82
C ALA A 124 -4.98 20.29 -24.27
N THR A 125 -5.97 19.81 -25.01
CA THR A 125 -6.20 20.06 -26.43
C THR A 125 -7.59 20.65 -26.57
N GLY A 126 -7.69 21.98 -26.53
CA GLY A 126 -8.94 22.73 -26.67
C GLY A 126 -10.06 22.20 -25.76
N ASP A 127 -10.86 21.30 -26.31
CA ASP A 127 -12.03 20.73 -25.67
C ASP A 127 -11.76 19.49 -24.82
N SER A 128 -10.55 18.91 -24.85
CA SER A 128 -10.20 17.73 -24.06
C SER A 128 -8.98 17.91 -23.16
N VAL A 129 -8.97 17.19 -22.06
CA VAL A 129 -7.87 17.06 -21.12
C VAL A 129 -7.56 15.59 -20.90
N THR A 130 -6.29 15.20 -21.08
CA THR A 130 -5.81 13.88 -20.69
C THR A 130 -5.35 13.89 -19.24
N ILE A 131 -6.06 13.15 -18.41
CA ILE A 131 -5.72 12.91 -17.00
C ILE A 131 -5.03 11.56 -16.89
N ASN A 132 -3.75 11.55 -16.50
CA ASN A 132 -3.03 10.33 -16.19
C ASN A 132 -3.38 9.88 -14.77
N THR A 133 -4.03 8.71 -14.66
CA THR A 133 -4.51 8.12 -13.41
C THR A 133 -3.70 6.87 -13.06
N ALA A 134 -3.88 6.34 -11.85
CA ALA A 134 -3.26 5.07 -11.46
C ALA A 134 -3.65 3.86 -12.33
N ARG A 135 -4.78 3.96 -13.06
CA ARG A 135 -5.30 2.90 -13.94
C ARG A 135 -5.01 3.14 -15.42
N GLY A 136 -4.26 4.20 -15.74
CA GLY A 136 -3.98 4.62 -17.13
C GLY A 136 -4.51 6.01 -17.44
N ASN A 137 -4.42 6.39 -18.71
CA ASN A 137 -4.86 7.70 -19.18
C ASN A 137 -6.38 7.71 -19.36
N VAL A 138 -7.01 8.79 -18.90
CA VAL A 138 -8.43 9.06 -19.10
C VAL A 138 -8.55 10.40 -19.80
N GLU A 139 -9.16 10.41 -20.96
CA GLU A 139 -9.52 11.65 -21.66
C GLU A 139 -10.88 12.12 -21.17
N VAL A 140 -10.98 13.39 -20.81
CA VAL A 140 -12.22 14.03 -20.37
C VAL A 140 -12.41 15.34 -21.11
N GLY A 141 -13.66 15.74 -21.34
CA GLY A 141 -13.93 17.08 -21.85
C GLY A 141 -13.48 18.14 -20.83
N THR A 142 -12.85 19.22 -21.28
CA THR A 142 -12.49 20.35 -20.42
C THR A 142 -13.73 20.90 -19.70
N ASN A 143 -14.86 20.94 -20.42
CA ASN A 143 -16.15 21.41 -19.91
C ASN A 143 -16.86 20.40 -18.98
N ASP A 144 -16.37 19.16 -18.90
CA ASP A 144 -16.94 18.13 -18.02
C ASP A 144 -16.37 18.20 -16.61
N ILE A 145 -15.26 18.90 -16.41
CA ILE A 145 -14.64 19.08 -15.09
C ILE A 145 -15.37 20.21 -14.34
N LEU A 146 -16.06 19.87 -13.25
CA LEU A 146 -16.71 20.82 -12.35
C LEU A 146 -15.69 21.51 -11.44
N THR A 147 -14.81 20.73 -10.81
CA THR A 147 -13.81 21.24 -9.87
C THR A 147 -12.49 20.50 -10.02
N GLU A 148 -11.40 21.23 -9.82
CA GLU A 148 -10.06 20.67 -9.64
C GLU A 148 -9.55 21.07 -8.26
N GLU A 149 -9.40 20.09 -7.36
CA GLU A 149 -8.82 20.28 -6.05
C GLU A 149 -7.36 19.84 -6.06
N LYS A 150 -6.45 20.81 -5.93
CA LYS A 150 -5.01 20.55 -5.79
C LYS A 150 -4.71 20.19 -4.33
N GLN A 151 -4.08 19.04 -4.11
CA GLN A 151 -3.65 18.68 -2.76
C GLN A 151 -2.57 19.64 -2.26
N SER A 152 -2.77 20.19 -1.06
CA SER A 152 -1.78 21.03 -0.40
C SER A 152 -0.53 20.22 -0.05
N SER A 153 0.63 20.85 -0.25
CA SER A 153 1.90 20.35 0.27
C SER A 153 1.81 20.32 1.80
N GLN A 154 1.88 19.14 2.42
CA GLN A 154 2.14 19.07 3.86
C GLN A 154 3.53 19.67 4.09
N LYS A 155 3.58 20.76 4.88
CA LYS A 155 4.82 21.38 5.35
C LYS A 155 5.61 20.44 6.24
#